data_AF-Q98MT7-F1
#
_entry.id   AF-Q98MT7-F1
#
_cell.length_a   1.000
_cell.length_b   1.000
_cell.length_c   1.000
_cell.angle_alpha   90.00
_cell.angle_beta   90.00
_cell.angle_gamma   90.00
#
_symmetry.space_group_name_H-M   'P 1'
#
loop_
_entity.id
_entity.type
_entity.pdbx_description
1 polymer ?
#
loop_
_entity_poly.entity_id
_entity_poly.type
_entity_poly.pdbx_seq_one_letter_code
_entity_poly.pdbx_strand_id
1 'polypeptide(L)'
;MPMPRDGSGVMSWPPNGNAVTATPIDSSKYNARFADLLSDLNAARPITAGGTGANTAIGGNDNLNTAGANIASASTVNLASATGVAVTITGVARINSFGTAAAGVERVLTFAGVLPLTYNATSMILPGAADIVTAVGDVGTFRSLGGGNWRCVSYETADGQPISSTFTSSQTFNAGLAANNSTGQAIGVLAGPAATATLFYGHALAGAGNAAFITLDRPGSFAANFGIDTDNKWKVGGFSMGANAYEIVHMGNYTTLLDPRYFQTANFASTLAGLAVGAVGTSALLGANPAADLSPGNTVAGSNLRFTHAGGFVGSGATAPSGTWRAMGNTTSAGFNTSAGATVFLRIS
;
A
#
# COMPACT_ATOMS: atom_id res chain seq x y z
N MET A 1 16.37 -69.68 11.91
CA MET A 1 15.62 -69.86 10.65
C MET A 1 14.28 -69.17 10.80
N PRO A 2 13.81 -68.37 9.83
CA PRO A 2 12.46 -67.83 9.86
C PRO A 2 11.45 -68.98 9.91
N MET A 3 10.36 -68.82 10.68
CA MET A 3 9.32 -69.85 10.77
C MET A 3 8.69 -70.08 9.37
N PRO A 4 8.46 -71.34 8.95
CA PRO A 4 7.93 -71.65 7.62
C PRO A 4 6.58 -71.00 7.36
N ARG A 5 6.40 -70.40 6.18
CA ARG A 5 5.13 -69.86 5.69
C ARG A 5 4.74 -70.54 4.38
N ASP A 6 3.45 -70.67 4.12
CA ASP A 6 2.87 -71.43 2.99
C ASP A 6 2.95 -70.74 1.61
N GLY A 7 3.77 -69.70 1.47
CA GLY A 7 3.86 -68.88 0.26
C GLY A 7 2.77 -67.79 0.13
N SER A 8 1.68 -67.86 0.91
CA SER A 8 0.66 -66.80 1.03
C SER A 8 0.84 -65.95 2.29
N GLY A 9 1.94 -66.16 3.01
CA GLY A 9 2.25 -65.45 4.25
C GLY A 9 1.56 -66.04 5.48
N VAL A 10 0.85 -67.16 5.37
CA VAL A 10 0.21 -67.84 6.50
C VAL A 10 1.24 -68.78 7.15
N MET A 11 1.31 -68.77 8.47
CA MET A 11 2.13 -69.69 9.25
C MET A 11 1.62 -71.12 9.03
N SER A 12 2.54 -72.03 8.72
CA SER A 12 2.25 -73.46 8.54
C SER A 12 3.33 -74.30 9.21
N TRP A 13 2.94 -75.29 10.02
CA TRP A 13 3.90 -76.22 10.60
C TRP A 13 4.48 -77.17 9.53
N PRO A 14 5.75 -77.60 9.68
CA PRO A 14 6.31 -78.64 8.82
C PRO A 14 5.45 -79.92 8.83
N PRO A 15 5.39 -80.67 7.71
CA PRO A 15 4.73 -81.97 7.68
C PRO A 15 5.27 -82.91 8.77
N ASN A 16 4.39 -83.65 9.43
CA ASN A 16 4.70 -84.60 10.52
C ASN A 16 5.24 -83.97 11.83
N GLY A 17 4.89 -82.71 12.13
CA GLY A 17 5.31 -82.00 13.34
C GLY A 17 4.55 -82.35 14.64
N ASN A 18 3.51 -83.19 14.57
CA ASN A 18 2.69 -83.54 15.74
C ASN A 18 3.41 -84.55 16.66
N ALA A 19 3.24 -84.37 17.97
CA ALA A 19 3.65 -85.38 18.94
C ALA A 19 2.83 -86.67 18.76
N VAL A 20 3.50 -87.83 18.81
CA VAL A 20 2.89 -89.16 18.69
C VAL A 20 2.51 -89.74 20.05
N THR A 21 1.39 -90.48 20.09
CA THR A 21 0.85 -91.13 21.29
C THR A 21 1.83 -92.17 21.86
N ALA A 22 1.78 -92.40 23.19
CA ALA A 22 2.61 -93.37 23.93
C ALA A 22 4.12 -93.02 24.01
N THR A 23 4.44 -91.74 24.07
CA THR A 23 5.78 -91.21 24.35
C THR A 23 5.81 -90.46 25.69
N PRO A 24 6.98 -90.04 26.21
CA PRO A 24 7.08 -89.38 27.53
C PRO A 24 6.28 -88.07 27.69
N ILE A 25 5.84 -87.46 26.59
CA ILE A 25 5.07 -86.21 26.58
C ILE A 25 3.58 -86.46 26.28
N ASP A 26 2.70 -85.71 26.94
CA ASP A 26 1.26 -85.74 26.66
C ASP A 26 0.99 -85.09 25.29
N SER A 27 0.97 -85.93 24.25
CA SER A 27 0.76 -85.53 22.86
C SER A 27 -0.51 -84.70 22.65
N SER A 28 -1.56 -84.91 23.45
CA SER A 28 -2.80 -84.13 23.35
C SER A 28 -2.58 -82.66 23.72
N LYS A 29 -1.94 -82.40 24.86
CA LYS A 29 -1.65 -81.04 25.36
C LYS A 29 -0.60 -80.34 24.52
N TYR A 30 0.41 -81.09 24.07
CA TYR A 30 1.43 -80.56 23.16
C TYR A 30 0.79 -80.09 21.85
N ASN A 31 0.05 -80.97 21.17
CA ASN A 31 -0.57 -80.64 19.89
C ASN A 31 -1.61 -79.52 20.04
N ALA A 32 -2.39 -79.49 21.13
CA ALA A 32 -3.33 -78.41 21.43
C ALA A 32 -2.63 -77.05 21.55
N ARG A 33 -1.54 -76.96 22.33
CA ARG A 33 -0.77 -75.70 22.46
C ARG A 33 -0.24 -75.20 21.11
N PHE A 34 0.28 -76.09 20.26
CA PHE A 34 0.79 -75.69 18.95
C PHE A 34 -0.32 -75.33 17.95
N ALA A 35 -1.51 -75.92 18.10
CA ALA A 35 -2.70 -75.51 17.35
C ALA A 35 -3.17 -74.11 17.79
N ASP A 36 -3.19 -73.84 19.10
CA ASP A 36 -3.52 -72.51 19.63
C ASP A 36 -2.52 -71.45 19.13
N LEU A 37 -1.22 -71.75 19.16
CA LEU A 37 -0.19 -70.86 18.61
C LEU A 37 -0.34 -70.65 17.10
N LEU A 38 -0.65 -71.69 16.34
CA LEU A 38 -0.91 -71.57 14.90
C LEU A 38 -2.11 -70.68 14.62
N SER A 39 -3.15 -70.81 15.43
CA SER A 39 -4.35 -69.97 15.35
C SER A 39 -4.06 -68.53 15.74
N ASP A 40 -3.33 -68.28 16.82
CA ASP A 40 -2.95 -66.94 17.28
C ASP A 40 -2.04 -66.21 16.27
N LEU A 41 -1.06 -66.92 15.69
CA LEU A 41 -0.15 -66.35 14.69
C LEU A 41 -0.81 -66.05 13.34
N ASN A 42 -1.90 -66.75 13.01
CA ASN A 42 -2.64 -66.58 11.74
C ASN A 42 -3.91 -65.74 11.88
N ALA A 43 -4.38 -65.48 13.10
CA ALA A 43 -5.52 -64.60 13.34
C ALA A 43 -5.14 -63.14 13.08
N ALA A 44 -6.03 -62.39 12.42
CA ALA A 44 -5.90 -60.94 12.35
C ALA A 44 -5.98 -60.37 13.77
N ARG A 45 -4.86 -59.80 14.25
CA ARG A 45 -4.76 -59.30 15.62
C ARG A 45 -5.47 -57.94 15.73
N PRO A 46 -6.40 -57.73 16.69
CA PRO A 46 -7.02 -56.42 16.92
C PRO A 46 -5.97 -55.35 17.27
N ILE A 47 -6.31 -54.06 17.20
CA ILE A 47 -5.35 -52.94 17.34
C ILE A 47 -4.49 -53.00 18.63
N THR A 48 -5.00 -53.59 19.71
CA THR A 48 -4.25 -53.86 20.96
C THR A 48 -3.09 -54.86 20.77
N ALA A 49 -3.12 -55.61 19.67
CA ALA A 49 -2.17 -56.62 19.24
C ALA A 49 -1.54 -56.32 17.86
N GLY A 50 -1.75 -55.08 17.37
CA GLY A 50 -0.80 -54.28 16.60
C GLY A 50 -0.48 -54.72 15.18
N GLY A 51 -1.04 -54.02 14.20
CA GLY A 51 -0.51 -54.03 12.84
C GLY A 51 -1.63 -53.78 11.85
N THR A 52 -1.75 -52.52 11.47
CA THR A 52 -2.10 -51.93 10.16
C THR A 52 -2.17 -52.81 8.91
N GLY A 53 -1.95 -54.13 8.95
CA GLY A 53 -1.87 -55.04 7.81
C GLY A 53 -0.56 -54.93 7.03
N ALA A 54 0.36 -54.07 7.49
CA ALA A 54 1.60 -53.80 6.79
C ALA A 54 2.78 -54.59 7.35
N ASN A 55 3.62 -55.09 6.44
CA ASN A 55 4.82 -55.84 6.77
C ASN A 55 6.05 -54.94 6.99
N THR A 56 5.87 -53.61 6.90
CA THR A 56 6.90 -52.60 7.10
C THR A 56 6.38 -51.48 8.00
N ALA A 57 7.29 -50.80 8.70
CA ALA A 57 6.93 -49.65 9.53
C ALA A 57 6.29 -48.52 8.70
N ILE A 58 6.81 -48.28 7.48
CA ILE A 58 6.28 -47.27 6.55
C ILE A 58 4.86 -47.63 6.12
N GLY A 59 4.63 -48.85 5.63
CA GLY A 59 3.28 -49.27 5.22
C GLY A 59 2.29 -49.25 6.39
N GLY A 60 2.78 -49.44 7.62
CA GLY A 60 1.94 -49.30 8.79
C GLY A 60 1.53 -47.85 9.03
N ASN A 61 2.48 -46.93 8.96
CA ASN A 61 2.17 -45.50 9.04
C ASN A 61 1.21 -45.05 7.93
N ASP A 62 1.40 -45.50 6.70
CA ASP A 62 0.55 -45.14 5.57
C ASP A 62 -0.89 -45.61 5.76
N ASN A 63 -1.06 -46.83 6.27
CA ASN A 63 -2.39 -47.38 6.58
C ASN A 63 -3.08 -46.71 7.78
N LEU A 64 -2.36 -45.93 8.59
CA LEU A 64 -2.95 -45.05 9.62
C LEU A 64 -3.28 -43.65 9.09
N ASN A 65 -2.66 -43.23 7.99
CA ASN A 65 -2.83 -41.93 7.35
C ASN A 65 -3.64 -42.03 6.05
N THR A 66 -4.78 -42.71 6.10
CA THR A 66 -5.61 -42.96 4.92
C THR A 66 -6.26 -41.70 4.38
N ALA A 67 -6.35 -41.61 3.05
CA ALA A 67 -7.20 -40.64 2.37
C ALA A 67 -8.67 -41.05 2.47
N GLY A 68 -9.50 -40.14 2.95
CA GLY A 68 -10.95 -40.29 3.03
C GLY A 68 -11.64 -39.89 1.73
N ALA A 69 -12.91 -40.26 1.60
CA ALA A 69 -13.76 -39.79 0.50
C ALA A 69 -13.92 -38.26 0.55
N ASN A 70 -14.12 -37.65 -0.63
CA ASN A 70 -14.42 -36.22 -0.73
C ASN A 70 -15.70 -35.89 0.04
N ILE A 71 -15.69 -34.78 0.79
CA ILE A 71 -16.86 -34.28 1.49
C ILE A 71 -17.23 -32.93 0.90
N ALA A 72 -18.48 -32.80 0.43
CA ALA A 72 -18.98 -31.51 -0.02
C ALA A 72 -19.14 -30.55 1.16
N SER A 73 -18.77 -29.30 0.94
CA SER A 73 -18.97 -28.20 1.87
C SER A 73 -20.46 -27.97 2.14
N ALA A 74 -20.76 -27.64 3.40
CA ALA A 74 -22.08 -27.32 3.91
C ALA A 74 -21.91 -26.48 5.19
N SER A 75 -23.01 -25.92 5.72
CA SER A 75 -22.97 -25.18 6.99
C SER A 75 -22.31 -26.00 8.12
N THR A 76 -22.52 -27.31 8.13
CA THR A 76 -21.83 -28.24 9.02
C THR A 76 -21.23 -29.37 8.20
N VAL A 77 -19.91 -29.56 8.30
CA VAL A 77 -19.18 -30.66 7.65
C VAL A 77 -18.71 -31.61 8.74
N ASN A 78 -19.43 -32.70 8.99
CA ASN A 78 -19.08 -33.61 10.09
C ASN A 78 -17.80 -34.41 9.78
N LEU A 79 -16.67 -34.02 10.38
CA LEU A 79 -15.38 -34.67 10.19
C LEU A 79 -15.22 -35.96 11.00
N ALA A 80 -16.11 -36.23 11.96
CA ALA A 80 -16.11 -37.51 12.68
C ALA A 80 -16.56 -38.68 11.80
N SER A 81 -17.35 -38.41 10.75
CA SER A 81 -17.75 -39.39 9.75
C SER A 81 -16.80 -39.49 8.55
N ALA A 82 -15.69 -38.76 8.56
CA ALA A 82 -14.68 -38.90 7.51
C ALA A 82 -14.09 -40.31 7.52
N THR A 83 -13.90 -40.90 6.33
CA THR A 83 -13.37 -42.26 6.18
C THR A 83 -11.84 -42.32 6.20
N GLY A 84 -11.16 -41.20 6.43
CA GLY A 84 -9.71 -41.08 6.51
C GLY A 84 -9.26 -39.83 7.26
N VAL A 85 -7.95 -39.75 7.51
CA VAL A 85 -7.31 -38.62 8.21
C VAL A 85 -7.10 -37.44 7.27
N ALA A 86 -6.82 -37.71 5.99
CA ALA A 86 -6.78 -36.69 4.95
C ALA A 86 -8.13 -36.63 4.21
N VAL A 87 -8.73 -35.45 4.08
CA VAL A 87 -10.06 -35.26 3.49
C VAL A 87 -10.01 -34.12 2.48
N THR A 88 -10.53 -34.33 1.28
CA THR A 88 -10.74 -33.24 0.33
C THR A 88 -12.13 -32.65 0.51
N ILE A 89 -12.20 -31.34 0.74
CA ILE A 89 -13.45 -30.58 0.82
C ILE A 89 -13.78 -30.00 -0.55
N THR A 90 -14.98 -30.29 -1.06
CA THR A 90 -15.45 -29.82 -2.37
C THR A 90 -16.59 -28.80 -2.25
N GLY A 91 -16.96 -28.14 -3.34
CA GLY A 91 -18.04 -27.13 -3.35
C GLY A 91 -17.61 -25.76 -2.81
N VAL A 92 -18.59 -24.89 -2.58
CA VAL A 92 -18.38 -23.46 -2.28
C VAL A 92 -19.23 -22.95 -1.09
N ALA A 93 -19.87 -23.86 -0.34
CA ALA A 93 -20.76 -23.47 0.74
C ALA A 93 -19.97 -23.01 1.98
N ARG A 94 -20.48 -21.99 2.68
CA ARG A 94 -19.94 -21.54 3.97
C ARG A 94 -19.92 -22.69 4.97
N ILE A 95 -18.80 -22.89 5.64
CA ILE A 95 -18.66 -23.86 6.74
C ILE A 95 -18.63 -23.09 8.06
N ASN A 96 -19.56 -23.42 8.96
CA ASN A 96 -19.67 -22.84 10.30
C ASN A 96 -19.23 -23.82 11.39
N SER A 97 -19.09 -25.11 11.08
CA SER A 97 -18.71 -26.15 12.04
C SER A 97 -18.20 -27.41 11.35
N PHE A 98 -17.31 -28.14 12.03
CA PHE A 98 -16.83 -29.46 11.62
C PHE A 98 -17.51 -30.65 12.33
N GLY A 99 -18.63 -30.40 13.01
CA GLY A 99 -19.37 -31.42 13.77
C GLY A 99 -18.63 -31.86 15.03
N THR A 100 -19.08 -32.95 15.67
CA THR A 100 -18.54 -33.43 16.95
C THR A 100 -17.62 -34.62 16.76
N ALA A 101 -16.36 -34.47 17.16
CA ALA A 101 -15.41 -35.57 17.29
C ALA A 101 -14.80 -35.60 18.70
N ALA A 102 -14.23 -36.74 19.11
CA ALA A 102 -13.49 -36.84 20.36
C ALA A 102 -12.31 -35.84 20.39
N ALA A 103 -11.96 -35.36 21.58
CA ALA A 103 -10.81 -34.47 21.74
C ALA A 103 -9.52 -35.18 21.29
N GLY A 104 -8.67 -34.46 20.56
CA GLY A 104 -7.43 -34.97 19.99
C GLY A 104 -7.56 -35.56 18.58
N VAL A 105 -8.77 -35.73 18.05
CA VAL A 105 -8.98 -36.15 16.66
C VAL A 105 -8.45 -35.08 15.71
N GLU A 106 -7.54 -35.47 14.81
CA GLU A 106 -6.94 -34.57 13.81
C GLU A 106 -7.38 -34.96 12.40
N ARG A 107 -7.56 -33.95 11.55
CA ARG A 107 -7.85 -34.10 10.13
C ARG A 107 -7.03 -33.11 9.33
N VAL A 108 -6.48 -33.57 8.22
CA VAL A 108 -5.84 -32.72 7.21
C VAL A 108 -6.88 -32.49 6.11
N LEU A 109 -7.21 -31.23 5.85
CA LEU A 109 -8.19 -30.84 4.85
C LEU A 109 -7.48 -30.22 3.66
N THR A 110 -7.85 -30.63 2.45
CA THR A 110 -7.48 -29.96 1.20
C THR A 110 -8.73 -29.34 0.59
N PHE A 111 -8.72 -28.05 0.30
CA PHE A 111 -9.88 -27.34 -0.27
C PHE A 111 -9.82 -27.34 -1.80
N ALA A 112 -10.84 -27.90 -2.44
CA ALA A 112 -10.97 -27.97 -3.90
C ALA A 112 -11.84 -26.85 -4.49
N GLY A 113 -12.33 -25.94 -3.65
CA GLY A 113 -13.20 -24.82 -4.05
C GLY A 113 -13.03 -23.63 -3.13
N VAL A 114 -13.47 -22.46 -3.58
CA VAL A 114 -13.44 -21.21 -2.81
C VAL A 114 -14.67 -21.18 -1.91
N LEU A 115 -14.45 -21.26 -0.60
CA LEU A 115 -15.49 -21.21 0.42
C LEU A 115 -15.04 -20.43 1.67
N PRO A 116 -15.98 -19.85 2.43
CA PRO A 116 -15.65 -19.24 3.72
C PRO A 116 -15.73 -20.24 4.88
N LEU A 117 -14.67 -20.26 5.69
CA LEU A 117 -14.61 -20.84 7.02
C LEU A 117 -14.94 -19.74 8.04
N THR A 118 -15.95 -19.95 8.87
CA THR A 118 -16.43 -18.92 9.81
C THR A 118 -15.72 -19.05 11.14
N TYR A 119 -15.08 -17.97 11.61
CA TYR A 119 -14.41 -17.95 12.90
C TYR A 119 -15.43 -17.91 14.05
N ASN A 120 -15.14 -18.69 15.08
CA ASN A 120 -15.78 -18.59 16.38
C ASN A 120 -14.73 -18.83 17.47
N ALA A 121 -14.72 -17.98 18.50
CA ALA A 121 -13.72 -18.03 19.58
C ALA A 121 -13.69 -19.34 20.38
N THR A 122 -14.73 -20.19 20.26
CA THR A 122 -14.85 -21.46 20.98
C THR A 122 -14.96 -22.65 20.04
N SER A 123 -15.91 -22.62 19.10
CA SER A 123 -16.27 -23.80 18.30
C SER A 123 -15.46 -23.96 17.01
N MET A 124 -14.93 -22.88 16.47
CA MET A 124 -14.20 -22.87 15.19
C MET A 124 -13.06 -21.84 15.24
N ILE A 125 -11.99 -22.24 15.93
CA ILE A 125 -10.85 -21.38 16.20
C ILE A 125 -9.93 -21.41 14.97
N LEU A 126 -9.86 -20.29 14.26
CA LEU A 126 -9.04 -20.08 13.06
C LEU A 126 -7.86 -19.15 13.36
N PRO A 127 -6.74 -19.25 12.62
CA PRO A 127 -5.63 -18.32 12.74
C PRO A 127 -6.08 -16.87 12.46
N GLY A 128 -5.48 -15.90 13.15
CA GLY A 128 -5.82 -14.49 13.00
C GLY A 128 -7.14 -14.05 13.64
N ALA A 129 -7.88 -14.95 14.30
CA ALA A 129 -9.18 -14.66 14.92
C ALA A 129 -10.21 -14.02 13.97
N ALA A 130 -10.21 -14.48 12.71
CA ALA A 130 -11.08 -13.97 11.64
C ALA A 130 -11.54 -15.10 10.72
N ASP A 131 -12.63 -14.86 9.99
CA ASP A 131 -13.09 -15.73 8.91
C ASP A 131 -11.96 -15.93 7.87
N ILE A 132 -11.84 -17.14 7.34
CA ILE A 132 -10.89 -17.45 6.25
C ILE A 132 -11.69 -17.73 4.99
N VAL A 133 -11.38 -17.03 3.90
CA VAL A 133 -11.85 -17.41 2.57
C VAL A 133 -10.78 -18.30 1.96
N THR A 134 -11.12 -19.57 1.79
CA THR A 134 -10.23 -20.58 1.20
C THR A 134 -10.03 -20.33 -0.30
N ALA A 135 -8.92 -20.79 -0.83
CA ALA A 135 -8.67 -20.94 -2.26
C ALA A 135 -8.51 -22.41 -2.64
N VAL A 136 -8.60 -22.69 -3.95
CA VAL A 136 -8.32 -24.03 -4.47
C VAL A 136 -6.87 -24.39 -4.19
N GLY A 137 -6.64 -25.52 -3.52
CA GLY A 137 -5.32 -26.02 -3.15
C GLY A 137 -4.88 -25.64 -1.74
N ASP A 138 -5.66 -24.84 -1.00
CA ASP A 138 -5.35 -24.56 0.40
C ASP A 138 -5.39 -25.84 1.23
N VAL A 139 -4.49 -25.94 2.21
CA VAL A 139 -4.40 -27.08 3.12
C VAL A 139 -4.45 -26.62 4.57
N GLY A 140 -5.33 -27.23 5.37
CA GLY A 140 -5.45 -26.94 6.79
C GLY A 140 -5.50 -28.18 7.66
N THR A 141 -4.77 -28.17 8.77
CA THR A 141 -4.83 -29.24 9.79
C THR A 141 -5.71 -28.79 10.94
N PHE A 142 -6.78 -29.54 11.20
CA PHE A 142 -7.77 -29.23 12.23
C PHE A 142 -7.78 -30.30 13.29
N ARG A 143 -7.73 -29.87 14.56
CA ARG A 143 -7.80 -30.75 15.73
C ARG A 143 -9.05 -30.46 16.54
N SER A 144 -9.79 -31.52 16.87
CA SER A 144 -10.94 -31.45 17.75
C SER A 144 -10.47 -31.23 19.20
N LEU A 145 -11.12 -30.31 19.88
CA LEU A 145 -11.01 -30.08 21.33
C LEU A 145 -12.13 -30.80 22.10
N GLY A 146 -12.98 -31.58 21.42
CA GLY A 146 -14.16 -32.21 21.97
C GLY A 146 -15.40 -31.31 21.91
N GLY A 147 -16.60 -31.91 22.04
CA GLY A 147 -17.86 -31.17 22.13
C GLY A 147 -18.27 -30.37 20.89
N GLY A 148 -17.64 -30.62 19.73
CA GLY A 148 -17.87 -29.86 18.50
C GLY A 148 -16.94 -28.65 18.32
N ASN A 149 -15.96 -28.49 19.21
CA ASN A 149 -14.97 -27.43 19.13
C ASN A 149 -13.77 -27.88 18.31
N TRP A 150 -13.35 -27.06 17.34
CA TRP A 150 -12.21 -27.34 16.48
C TRP A 150 -11.24 -26.17 16.49
N ARG A 151 -9.95 -26.51 16.45
CA ARG A 151 -8.86 -25.56 16.27
C ARG A 151 -8.10 -25.90 15.00
N CYS A 152 -7.93 -24.90 14.15
CA CYS A 152 -6.95 -24.94 13.07
C CYS A 152 -5.55 -24.85 13.69
N VAL A 153 -4.76 -25.91 13.56
CA VAL A 153 -3.40 -26.02 14.11
C VAL A 153 -2.38 -25.44 13.15
N SER A 154 -2.60 -25.66 11.86
CA SER A 154 -1.81 -25.10 10.76
C SER A 154 -2.71 -24.87 9.57
N TYR A 155 -2.39 -23.86 8.78
CA TYR A 155 -3.05 -23.59 7.51
C TYR A 155 -2.01 -23.00 6.56
N GLU A 156 -1.95 -23.55 5.36
CA GLU A 156 -1.06 -23.17 4.28
C GLU A 156 -1.94 -22.80 3.08
N THR A 157 -1.81 -21.56 2.61
CA THR A 157 -2.49 -21.14 1.39
C THR A 157 -1.76 -21.70 0.19
N ALA A 158 -2.47 -21.99 -0.89
CA ALA A 158 -1.87 -22.55 -2.11
C ALA A 158 -0.80 -21.64 -2.72
N ASP A 159 -0.90 -20.33 -2.51
CA ASP A 159 0.04 -19.32 -2.98
C ASP A 159 1.18 -19.01 -1.99
N GLY A 160 1.22 -19.69 -0.84
CA GLY A 160 2.24 -19.52 0.20
C GLY A 160 2.18 -18.20 0.96
N GLN A 161 1.11 -17.41 0.78
CA GLN A 161 0.93 -16.14 1.46
C GLN A 161 0.43 -16.31 2.90
N PRO A 162 0.80 -15.39 3.81
CA PRO A 162 0.27 -15.42 5.17
C PRO A 162 -1.23 -15.09 5.18
N ILE A 163 -2.02 -15.90 5.89
CA ILE A 163 -3.48 -15.74 6.06
C ILE A 163 -3.84 -14.44 6.80
N SER A 164 -2.92 -13.94 7.63
CA SER A 164 -3.01 -12.63 8.26
C SER A 164 -1.63 -11.99 8.26
N SER A 165 -1.51 -10.88 7.54
CA SER A 165 -0.30 -10.05 7.48
C SER A 165 -0.51 -8.78 8.31
N THR A 166 -0.69 -8.95 9.62
CA THR A 166 -0.65 -7.80 10.53
C THR A 166 0.82 -7.49 10.83
N PHE A 167 1.39 -6.51 10.15
CA PHE A 167 2.72 -6.01 10.46
C PHE A 167 2.64 -5.06 11.65
N THR A 168 3.18 -5.47 12.81
CA THR A 168 3.20 -4.66 14.04
C THR A 168 4.45 -3.80 14.18
N SER A 169 5.35 -3.84 13.19
CA SER A 169 6.66 -3.18 13.20
C SER A 169 7.01 -2.65 11.81
N SER A 170 8.02 -1.76 11.75
CA SER A 170 8.55 -1.26 10.48
C SER A 170 9.04 -2.39 9.58
N GLN A 171 8.68 -2.32 8.30
CA GLN A 171 9.04 -3.30 7.28
C GLN A 171 10.10 -2.69 6.35
N THR A 172 11.21 -3.39 6.15
CA THR A 172 12.21 -3.02 5.14
C THR A 172 11.93 -3.85 3.88
N PHE A 173 11.54 -3.20 2.80
CA PHE A 173 11.42 -3.86 1.49
C PHE A 173 12.79 -3.85 0.79
N ASN A 174 13.26 -5.02 0.33
CA ASN A 174 14.44 -5.08 -0.53
C ASN A 174 14.17 -4.37 -1.87
N ALA A 175 15.20 -3.73 -2.43
CA ALA A 175 15.09 -3.00 -3.69
C ALA A 175 14.47 -3.89 -4.81
N GLY A 176 13.42 -3.38 -5.46
CA GLY A 176 12.72 -4.06 -6.55
C GLY A 176 11.37 -4.68 -6.20
N LEU A 177 10.97 -4.71 -4.93
CA LEU A 177 9.61 -5.14 -4.56
C LEU A 177 8.61 -3.98 -4.67
N ALA A 178 7.66 -4.09 -5.59
CA ALA A 178 6.57 -3.13 -5.72
C ALA A 178 5.54 -3.30 -4.58
N ALA A 179 5.42 -2.30 -3.72
CA ALA A 179 4.32 -2.21 -2.77
C ALA A 179 3.05 -1.75 -3.51
N ASN A 180 2.30 -2.70 -4.06
CA ASN A 180 1.04 -2.42 -4.75
C ASN A 180 -0.08 -2.27 -3.71
N ASN A 181 -0.49 -1.03 -3.44
CA ASN A 181 -1.66 -0.79 -2.62
C ASN A 181 -2.92 -0.88 -3.49
N SER A 182 -3.92 -1.67 -3.07
CA SER A 182 -5.20 -1.72 -3.79
C SER A 182 -5.83 -0.32 -3.75
N THR A 183 -5.97 0.27 -4.94
CA THR A 183 -6.63 1.55 -5.27
C THR A 183 -6.87 2.52 -4.11
N GLY A 184 -6.02 3.56 -4.02
CA GLY A 184 -6.32 4.77 -3.23
C GLY A 184 -5.81 4.79 -1.79
N GLN A 185 -5.13 3.75 -1.34
CA GLN A 185 -4.47 3.75 -0.04
C GLN A 185 -3.03 4.27 -0.18
N ALA A 186 -2.66 5.27 0.61
CA ALA A 186 -1.37 5.93 0.52
C ALA A 186 -0.30 5.19 1.33
N ILE A 187 0.94 5.13 0.83
CA ILE A 187 2.11 4.66 1.59
C ILE A 187 2.58 5.83 2.45
N GLY A 188 2.35 5.77 3.76
CA GLY A 188 2.75 6.81 4.71
C GLY A 188 3.23 6.21 6.03
N VAL A 189 4.23 6.85 6.65
CA VAL A 189 4.69 6.50 8.00
C VAL A 189 3.67 7.02 9.02
N LEU A 190 2.86 6.15 9.62
CA LEU A 190 2.15 6.47 10.86
C LEU A 190 3.14 6.36 12.02
N ALA A 191 3.84 7.44 12.35
CA ALA A 191 4.53 7.52 13.65
C ALA A 191 3.50 7.84 14.74
N GLY A 192 3.60 7.14 15.88
CA GLY A 192 2.68 7.18 17.03
C GLY A 192 2.54 8.54 17.74
N PRO A 193 2.08 8.57 19.02
CA PRO A 193 1.12 9.50 19.62
C PRO A 193 1.51 10.99 19.67
N ALA A 194 1.73 11.58 18.49
CA ALA A 194 1.79 12.99 18.19
C ALA A 194 1.20 13.17 16.78
N ALA A 195 0.00 13.75 16.70
CA ALA A 195 -0.73 14.03 15.47
C ALA A 195 -0.03 15.09 14.58
N THR A 196 1.11 14.75 13.97
CA THR A 196 1.97 15.74 13.32
C THR A 196 2.58 15.24 12.00
N ALA A 197 1.99 15.71 10.90
CA ALA A 197 2.43 15.69 9.50
C ALA A 197 2.74 14.31 8.88
N THR A 198 1.79 13.79 8.10
CA THR A 198 2.06 12.68 7.17
C THR A 198 2.58 13.22 5.83
N LEU A 199 3.59 12.55 5.28
CA LEU A 199 4.16 12.82 3.96
C LEU A 199 3.77 11.64 3.07
N PHE A 200 2.86 11.87 2.12
CA PHE A 200 2.38 10.82 1.22
C PHE A 200 3.00 10.99 -0.17
N TYR A 201 3.54 9.91 -0.74
CA TYR A 201 3.95 9.87 -2.14
C TYR A 201 2.81 9.30 -2.99
N GLY A 202 2.17 10.14 -3.81
CA GLY A 202 1.18 9.75 -4.80
C GLY A 202 1.80 9.68 -6.20
N HIS A 203 2.05 8.48 -6.70
CA HIS A 203 2.38 8.25 -8.12
C HIS A 203 1.29 7.37 -8.74
N ALA A 204 0.53 7.88 -9.70
CA ALA A 204 -0.44 7.08 -10.44
C ALA A 204 0.33 6.12 -11.38
N LEU A 205 0.33 4.83 -11.03
CA LEU A 205 1.16 3.77 -11.62
C LEU A 205 0.89 3.43 -13.11
N ALA A 206 0.00 4.14 -13.82
CA ALA A 206 -0.25 3.85 -15.23
C ALA A 206 -0.69 5.10 -16.02
N GLY A 207 0.20 5.61 -16.88
CA GLY A 207 -0.10 6.62 -17.90
C GLY A 207 0.82 7.83 -17.83
N ALA A 208 1.54 8.12 -18.91
CA ALA A 208 2.47 9.24 -19.07
C ALA A 208 1.81 10.65 -19.00
N GLY A 209 0.58 10.76 -18.48
CA GLY A 209 -0.20 12.00 -18.37
C GLY A 209 -0.89 12.19 -17.02
N ASN A 210 -0.59 11.36 -16.02
CA ASN A 210 -1.13 11.56 -14.67
C ASN A 210 -0.23 12.48 -13.84
N ALA A 211 -0.82 13.22 -12.91
CA ALA A 211 -0.07 14.00 -11.93
C ALA A 211 0.76 13.11 -11.00
N ALA A 212 1.93 13.59 -10.60
CA ALA A 212 2.82 13.00 -9.61
C ALA A 212 3.10 14.04 -8.52
N PHE A 213 2.69 13.75 -7.29
CA PHE A 213 2.74 14.73 -6.22
C PHE A 213 2.99 14.11 -4.85
N ILE A 214 3.38 14.98 -3.94
CA ILE A 214 3.45 14.72 -2.52
C ILE A 214 2.27 15.43 -1.85
N THR A 215 1.54 14.74 -0.99
CA THR A 215 0.54 15.39 -0.13
C THR A 215 1.18 15.75 1.21
N LEU A 216 1.00 17.01 1.59
CA LEU A 216 1.33 17.57 2.88
C LEU A 216 0.02 17.78 3.63
N ASP A 217 -0.23 17.00 4.67
CA ASP A 217 -1.46 17.10 5.43
C ASP A 217 -1.23 17.26 6.94
N ARG A 218 -2.10 18.06 7.54
CA ARG A 218 -2.33 18.13 8.97
C ARG A 218 -3.72 17.56 9.25
N PRO A 219 -3.82 16.31 9.74
CA PRO A 219 -5.08 15.61 9.91
C PRO A 219 -6.14 16.47 10.62
N GLY A 220 -7.35 16.51 10.06
CA GLY A 220 -8.47 17.26 10.61
C GLY A 220 -8.39 18.78 10.45
N SER A 221 -7.42 19.33 9.70
CA SER A 221 -7.30 20.78 9.55
C SER A 221 -7.01 21.26 8.12
N PHE A 222 -5.79 21.08 7.63
CA PHE A 222 -5.38 21.60 6.32
C PHE A 222 -4.52 20.58 5.58
N ALA A 223 -4.67 20.51 4.27
CA ALA A 223 -3.82 19.72 3.41
C ALA A 223 -3.65 20.37 2.04
N ALA A 224 -2.54 20.06 1.38
CA ALA A 224 -2.26 20.46 0.00
C ALA A 224 -1.36 19.42 -0.69
N ASN A 225 -1.47 19.35 -2.00
CA ASN A 225 -0.58 18.59 -2.87
C ASN A 225 0.49 19.52 -3.43
N PHE A 226 1.71 19.02 -3.54
CA PHE A 226 2.84 19.67 -4.20
C PHE A 226 3.50 18.70 -5.17
N GLY A 227 3.58 19.03 -6.44
CA GLY A 227 4.16 18.12 -7.43
C GLY A 227 4.02 18.57 -8.87
N ILE A 228 4.17 17.62 -9.79
CA ILE A 228 3.96 17.80 -11.22
C ILE A 228 2.52 17.40 -11.57
N ASP A 229 1.76 18.31 -12.15
CA ASP A 229 0.38 18.05 -12.56
C ASP A 229 0.32 17.40 -13.96
N THR A 230 -0.87 17.03 -14.42
CA THR A 230 -1.18 16.39 -15.72
C THR A 230 -0.67 17.16 -16.94
N ASP A 231 -0.38 18.46 -16.81
CA ASP A 231 0.22 19.31 -17.84
C ASP A 231 1.74 19.41 -17.75
N ASN A 232 2.40 18.56 -16.95
CA ASN A 232 3.84 18.51 -16.70
C ASN A 232 4.43 19.75 -16.03
N LYS A 233 3.61 20.51 -15.30
CA LYS A 233 4.05 21.71 -14.60
C LYS A 233 4.11 21.52 -13.10
N TRP A 234 5.07 22.20 -12.45
CA TRP A 234 5.16 22.24 -11.00
C TRP A 234 4.02 23.06 -10.41
N LYS A 235 3.19 22.43 -9.57
CA LYS A 235 2.01 23.05 -8.97
C LYS A 235 1.84 22.74 -7.50
N VAL A 236 1.06 23.59 -6.84
CA VAL A 236 0.49 23.38 -5.51
C VAL A 236 -1.04 23.50 -5.57
N GLY A 237 -1.78 22.61 -4.92
CA GLY A 237 -3.24 22.60 -5.03
C GLY A 237 -3.93 21.45 -4.31
N GLY A 238 -5.22 21.24 -4.60
CA GLY A 238 -6.01 20.16 -4.01
C GLY A 238 -6.38 20.37 -2.54
N PHE A 239 -7.14 19.43 -1.98
CA PHE A 239 -7.56 19.41 -0.57
C PHE A 239 -8.14 20.75 -0.08
N SER A 240 -7.47 21.44 0.85
CA SER A 240 -7.94 22.69 1.43
C SER A 240 -7.95 23.85 0.45
N MET A 241 -7.28 23.70 -0.70
CA MET A 241 -7.28 24.66 -1.81
C MET A 241 -8.40 24.38 -2.82
N GLY A 242 -9.25 23.37 -2.57
CA GLY A 242 -10.33 22.94 -3.46
C GLY A 242 -9.83 22.20 -4.70
N ALA A 243 -10.66 22.13 -5.75
CA ALA A 243 -10.30 21.54 -7.04
C ALA A 243 -9.39 22.45 -7.90
N ASN A 244 -8.55 23.26 -7.24
CA ASN A 244 -7.66 24.21 -7.88
C ASN A 244 -6.21 23.71 -7.81
N ALA A 245 -5.42 23.98 -8.85
CA ALA A 245 -3.98 23.74 -8.90
C ALA A 245 -3.27 24.99 -9.46
N TYR A 246 -2.31 25.49 -8.72
CA TYR A 246 -1.60 26.74 -9.02
C TYR A 246 -0.16 26.44 -9.40
N GLU A 247 0.23 26.89 -10.59
CA GLU A 247 1.61 26.77 -11.06
C GLU A 247 2.58 27.61 -10.22
N ILE A 248 3.72 27.03 -9.89
CA ILE A 248 4.76 27.68 -9.10
C ILE A 248 5.63 28.54 -10.02
N VAL A 249 5.82 29.79 -9.64
CA VAL A 249 6.73 30.71 -10.35
C VAL A 249 8.19 30.33 -10.06
N HIS A 250 8.97 30.20 -11.12
CA HIS A 250 10.42 29.99 -11.11
C HIS A 250 11.09 30.78 -12.24
N MET A 251 12.42 30.78 -12.30
CA MET A 251 13.19 31.56 -13.29
C MET A 251 12.89 31.21 -14.76
N GLY A 252 12.20 30.10 -15.02
CA GLY A 252 11.85 29.66 -16.37
C GLY A 252 10.46 30.09 -16.84
N ASN A 253 9.55 30.47 -15.93
CA ASN A 253 8.16 30.81 -16.26
C ASN A 253 7.67 32.15 -15.66
N TYR A 254 8.56 32.92 -15.04
CA TYR A 254 8.20 34.20 -14.39
C TYR A 254 7.61 35.23 -15.36
N THR A 255 8.04 35.25 -16.62
CA THR A 255 7.52 36.19 -17.62
C THR A 255 6.11 35.87 -18.08
N THR A 256 5.68 34.60 -17.98
CA THR A 256 4.37 34.13 -18.42
C THR A 256 3.34 34.07 -17.29
N LEU A 257 3.78 33.96 -16.04
CA LEU A 257 2.89 33.79 -14.88
C LEU A 257 2.80 35.02 -13.97
N LEU A 258 3.81 35.90 -13.96
CA LEU A 258 3.70 37.13 -13.20
C LEU A 258 2.80 38.10 -13.96
N ASP A 259 1.68 38.45 -13.34
CA ASP A 259 0.78 39.47 -13.85
C ASP A 259 1.55 40.80 -14.02
N PRO A 260 1.45 41.47 -15.19
CA PRO A 260 2.06 42.77 -15.45
C PRO A 260 1.73 43.84 -14.41
N ARG A 261 0.70 43.66 -13.56
CA ARG A 261 0.40 44.55 -12.44
C ARG A 261 1.42 44.50 -11.31
N TYR A 262 2.18 43.41 -11.18
CA TYR A 262 3.25 43.27 -10.19
C TYR A 262 4.64 43.62 -10.76
N PHE A 263 4.72 43.90 -12.06
CA PHE A 263 5.90 44.48 -12.71
C PHE A 263 5.58 45.94 -13.08
N GLN A 264 6.36 46.92 -12.60
CA GLN A 264 6.12 48.32 -12.96
C GLN A 264 6.26 48.51 -14.49
N THR A 265 5.16 48.41 -15.22
CA THR A 265 5.08 48.77 -16.64
C THR A 265 4.70 50.25 -16.71
N ALA A 266 5.64 51.12 -17.07
CA ALA A 266 5.34 52.52 -17.33
C ALA A 266 4.44 52.63 -18.57
N ASN A 267 3.16 52.99 -18.38
CA ASN A 267 2.20 53.16 -19.47
C ASN A 267 2.29 54.58 -20.03
N PHE A 268 2.98 54.75 -21.17
CA PHE A 268 3.14 56.04 -21.87
C PHE A 268 1.90 56.47 -22.69
N ALA A 269 0.79 55.73 -22.63
CA ALA A 269 -0.42 56.07 -23.39
C ALA A 269 -1.14 57.32 -22.82
N SER A 270 -1.06 57.57 -21.51
CA SER A 270 -1.69 58.73 -20.87
C SER A 270 -0.99 60.05 -21.19
N THR A 271 0.31 60.01 -21.48
CA THR A 271 1.12 61.20 -21.83
C THR A 271 0.80 61.75 -23.23
N LEU A 272 0.22 60.93 -24.11
CA LEU A 272 -0.27 61.37 -25.41
C LEU A 272 -1.67 62.00 -25.32
N ALA A 273 -2.49 61.60 -24.34
CA ALA A 273 -3.86 62.09 -24.16
C ALA A 273 -3.94 63.53 -23.62
N GLY A 274 -2.84 64.07 -23.07
CA GLY A 274 -2.74 65.44 -22.55
C GLY A 274 -2.22 66.48 -23.54
N LEU A 275 -1.87 66.10 -24.78
CA LEU A 275 -1.40 67.05 -25.79
C LEU A 275 -2.59 67.72 -26.50
N ALA A 276 -2.79 69.01 -26.22
CA ALA A 276 -3.56 69.86 -27.13
C ALA A 276 -2.76 70.08 -28.43
N VAL A 277 -3.47 70.17 -29.55
CA VAL A 277 -2.89 70.47 -30.88
C VAL A 277 -2.11 71.79 -30.79
N GLY A 278 -0.77 71.74 -30.94
CA GLY A 278 0.13 72.91 -31.01
C GLY A 278 1.16 73.10 -29.90
N ALA A 279 1.27 72.22 -28.89
CA ALA A 279 2.25 72.36 -27.81
C ALA A 279 3.69 72.00 -28.23
N VAL A 280 4.70 72.73 -27.72
CA VAL A 280 6.13 72.32 -27.82
C VAL A 280 6.27 70.93 -27.16
N GLY A 281 6.99 70.03 -27.83
CA GLY A 281 6.57 68.62 -27.93
C GLY A 281 7.65 67.57 -27.66
N THR A 282 8.52 67.77 -26.67
CA THR A 282 9.44 66.73 -26.19
C THR A 282 9.03 66.27 -24.80
N SER A 283 8.74 64.98 -24.64
CA SER A 283 8.48 64.35 -23.35
C SER A 283 9.69 63.56 -22.88
N ALA A 284 10.08 63.70 -21.62
CA ALA A 284 11.22 62.96 -21.05
C ALA A 284 10.97 62.59 -19.58
N LEU A 285 11.65 61.54 -19.12
CA LEU A 285 11.70 61.14 -17.71
C LEU A 285 12.90 61.84 -17.06
N LEU A 286 12.63 62.79 -16.16
CA LEU A 286 13.67 63.55 -15.47
C LEU A 286 13.44 63.53 -13.95
N GLY A 287 14.51 63.69 -13.17
CA GLY A 287 14.44 64.03 -11.74
C GLY A 287 14.56 65.54 -11.53
N ALA A 288 14.12 66.09 -10.40
CA ALA A 288 14.26 67.52 -10.09
C ALA A 288 15.26 67.79 -8.96
N ASN A 289 15.97 68.92 -9.02
CA ASN A 289 16.87 69.41 -7.97
C ASN A 289 17.10 70.93 -8.03
N PRO A 290 16.98 71.69 -6.91
CA PRO A 290 16.50 71.25 -5.60
C PRO A 290 15.03 70.82 -5.65
N ALA A 291 14.52 70.20 -4.58
CA ALA A 291 13.14 69.72 -4.49
C ALA A 291 12.16 70.84 -4.88
N ALA A 292 11.62 70.77 -6.08
CA ALA A 292 10.55 71.62 -6.57
C ALA A 292 9.23 70.87 -6.37
N ASP A 293 8.11 71.59 -6.21
CA ASP A 293 6.80 70.96 -6.18
C ASP A 293 6.51 70.32 -7.54
N LEU A 294 6.57 68.98 -7.60
CA LEU A 294 6.39 68.18 -8.82
C LEU A 294 4.93 67.75 -9.03
N SER A 295 3.98 68.46 -8.41
CA SER A 295 2.56 68.27 -8.68
C SER A 295 2.26 68.45 -10.18
N PRO A 296 1.42 67.59 -10.80
CA PRO A 296 1.07 67.72 -12.20
C PRO A 296 0.53 69.12 -12.54
N GLY A 297 1.03 69.71 -13.63
CA GLY A 297 0.71 71.07 -14.06
C GLY A 297 1.73 72.13 -13.66
N ASN A 298 2.53 71.89 -12.62
CA ASN A 298 3.60 72.82 -12.24
C ASN A 298 4.71 72.87 -13.29
N THR A 299 5.29 74.06 -13.47
CA THR A 299 6.39 74.30 -14.41
C THR A 299 7.71 74.42 -13.67
N VAL A 300 8.73 73.74 -14.18
CA VAL A 300 10.10 73.75 -13.67
C VAL A 300 11.03 74.21 -14.78
N ALA A 301 11.96 75.10 -14.46
CA ALA A 301 13.01 75.47 -15.40
C ALA A 301 13.88 74.25 -15.70
N GLY A 302 14.24 74.04 -16.96
CA GLY A 302 15.07 72.90 -17.34
C GLY A 302 16.41 72.85 -16.57
N SER A 303 16.96 74.00 -16.16
CA SER A 303 18.13 74.12 -15.28
C SER A 303 18.01 73.37 -13.94
N ASN A 304 16.79 73.10 -13.49
CA ASN A 304 16.48 72.44 -12.22
C ASN A 304 16.13 70.95 -12.43
N LEU A 305 16.29 70.43 -13.64
CA LEU A 305 16.05 69.02 -13.98
C LEU A 305 17.35 68.25 -14.19
N ARG A 306 17.34 66.98 -13.80
CA ARG A 306 18.43 66.01 -13.95
C ARG A 306 18.02 64.95 -14.99
N PHE A 307 18.91 64.65 -15.93
CA PHE A 307 18.76 63.53 -16.87
C PHE A 307 20.07 62.75 -17.02
N THR A 308 19.94 61.52 -17.48
CA THR A 308 21.06 60.70 -17.94
C THR A 308 21.25 60.86 -19.44
N HIS A 309 22.50 60.98 -19.89
CA HIS A 309 22.86 60.92 -21.31
C HIS A 309 24.01 59.93 -21.51
N ALA A 310 24.40 59.67 -22.76
CA ALA A 310 25.43 58.69 -23.12
C ALA A 310 26.81 58.89 -22.44
N GLY A 311 27.03 60.00 -21.73
CA GLY A 311 28.25 60.31 -20.99
C GLY A 311 28.13 60.24 -19.45
N GLY A 312 26.99 59.82 -18.88
CA GLY A 312 26.80 59.63 -17.44
C GLY A 312 25.63 60.42 -16.83
N PHE A 313 25.60 60.47 -15.50
CA PHE A 313 24.61 61.24 -14.70
C PHE A 313 25.11 62.67 -14.50
N VAL A 314 24.29 63.66 -14.81
CA VAL A 314 24.66 65.07 -14.59
C VAL A 314 23.76 65.68 -13.51
N GLY A 315 24.38 66.28 -12.49
CA GLY A 315 23.71 67.17 -11.53
C GLY A 315 23.29 68.50 -12.16
N SER A 316 22.32 69.18 -11.56
CA SER A 316 21.80 70.48 -12.01
C SER A 316 22.90 71.54 -12.21
N GLY A 317 22.89 72.28 -13.32
CA GLY A 317 23.65 73.53 -13.48
C GLY A 317 24.70 73.63 -14.59
N ALA A 318 25.02 72.58 -15.35
CA ALA A 318 25.99 72.69 -16.46
C ALA A 318 25.55 72.03 -17.79
N THR A 319 24.77 70.94 -17.72
CA THR A 319 24.21 70.25 -18.89
C THR A 319 22.77 69.86 -18.58
N ALA A 320 21.96 70.85 -18.21
CA ALA A 320 20.53 70.67 -17.96
C ALA A 320 19.72 70.88 -19.26
N PRO A 321 18.53 70.29 -19.43
CA PRO A 321 17.72 70.53 -20.61
C PRO A 321 17.36 72.02 -20.67
N SER A 322 17.29 72.60 -21.87
CA SER A 322 16.85 73.99 -22.02
C SER A 322 15.33 74.10 -21.93
N GLY A 323 14.84 75.31 -21.69
CA GLY A 323 13.42 75.61 -21.77
C GLY A 323 12.64 75.40 -20.47
N THR A 324 11.32 75.57 -20.56
CA THR A 324 10.41 75.38 -19.44
C THR A 324 9.72 74.04 -19.58
N TRP A 325 9.67 73.27 -18.49
CA TRP A 325 9.14 71.91 -18.49
C TRP A 325 7.96 71.82 -17.54
N ARG A 326 6.86 71.23 -18.00
CA ARG A 326 5.67 70.98 -17.19
C ARG A 326 5.68 69.55 -16.67
N ALA A 327 5.47 69.36 -15.36
CA ALA A 327 5.28 68.04 -14.79
C ALA A 327 3.93 67.45 -15.26
N MET A 328 3.95 66.26 -15.85
CA MET A 328 2.79 65.58 -16.44
C MET A 328 2.32 64.38 -15.59
N GLY A 329 3.19 63.84 -14.72
CA GLY A 329 2.90 62.73 -13.81
C GLY A 329 4.18 62.15 -13.20
N ASN A 330 4.11 61.52 -12.03
CA ASN A 330 5.29 60.96 -11.33
C ASN A 330 5.16 59.44 -11.09
N THR A 331 6.30 58.79 -10.87
CA THR A 331 6.35 57.42 -10.37
C THR A 331 6.99 57.43 -8.97
N THR A 332 6.24 57.72 -7.91
CA THR A 332 6.73 57.38 -6.57
C THR A 332 5.67 56.74 -5.68
N SER A 333 6.12 55.68 -4.99
CA SER A 333 5.49 55.11 -3.79
C SER A 333 5.85 55.87 -2.50
N ALA A 334 6.66 56.94 -2.59
CA ALA A 334 7.02 57.82 -1.48
C ALA A 334 6.64 59.26 -1.85
N GLY A 335 5.93 59.96 -0.97
CA GLY A 335 5.28 61.25 -1.22
C GLY A 335 6.16 62.35 -1.84
N PHE A 336 5.49 63.41 -2.28
CA PHE A 336 5.89 64.49 -3.21
C PHE A 336 7.26 65.20 -3.01
N ASN A 337 8.10 64.80 -2.06
CA ASN A 337 9.35 65.48 -1.68
C ASN A 337 10.54 64.54 -1.39
N THR A 338 10.60 63.32 -1.96
CA THR A 338 11.80 62.46 -1.83
C THR A 338 12.49 62.24 -3.18
N SER A 339 13.82 62.35 -3.17
CA SER A 339 14.73 62.42 -4.33
C SER A 339 14.84 61.15 -5.20
N ALA A 340 13.85 60.24 -5.15
CA ALA A 340 13.91 58.91 -5.75
C ALA A 340 12.91 58.67 -6.90
N GLY A 341 12.12 59.67 -7.28
CA GLY A 341 11.11 59.56 -8.34
C GLY A 341 11.53 60.10 -9.70
N ALA A 342 11.33 59.33 -10.76
CA ALA A 342 11.30 59.87 -12.12
C ALA A 342 9.92 60.51 -12.38
N THR A 343 9.90 61.72 -12.93
CA THR A 343 8.68 62.42 -13.34
C THR A 343 8.67 62.56 -14.85
N VAL A 344 7.51 62.35 -15.48
CA VAL A 344 7.33 62.68 -16.89
C VAL A 344 7.18 64.19 -17.00
N PHE A 345 8.05 64.81 -17.79
CA PHE A 345 7.96 66.22 -18.13
C PHE A 345 7.67 66.43 -19.61
N LEU A 346 6.89 67.46 -19.92
CA LEU A 346 6.68 67.98 -21.27
C LEU A 346 7.37 69.34 -21.39
N ARG A 347 8.25 69.52 -22.39
CA ARG A 347 8.86 70.82 -22.67
C ARG A 347 7.83 71.76 -23.31
N ILE A 348 7.46 72.84 -22.65
CA ILE A 348 6.41 73.76 -23.11
C ILE A 348 6.95 75.08 -23.72
N SER A 349 8.26 75.34 -23.62
CA SER A 349 8.99 76.42 -24.31
C SER A 349 10.48 76.12 -24.45
#